data_AF-A0A1A6H3M7-F1
#
_entry.id   AF-A0A1A6H3M7-F1
#
_cell.length_a   1.000
_cell.length_b   1.000
_cell.length_c   1.000
_cell.angle_alpha   90.00
_cell.angle_beta   90.00
_cell.angle_gamma   90.00
#
_symmetry.space_group_name_H-M   'P 1'
#
loop_
_entity.id
_entity.type
_entity.pdbx_description
1 polymer ?
#
loop_
_entity_poly.entity_id
_entity_poly.type
_entity_poly.pdbx_seq_one_letter_code
_entity_poly.pdbx_strand_id
1 'polypeptide(L)'
;MLNGKKWFQHQWMLTPAFYYDILKPYDKWEQLVDQDCPLEINQHIFLMPMEIIIKCAFSYQGSVQLDGNFRSYSKAIGDMTHLVYSRGIHGFHQSNIIYNLSSDGRSFHRACQVTHEHTGMISMRKAQLQNEGELEKVRKKRYLDFLDILLFAQTEDGNSLSDEDLCTEVDIFMFEGHDTTGSGISWIFYVLATHPEHQQ
;
A
#
# COMPACT_ATOMS: atom_id res chain seq x y z
N MET A 1 1.67 -4.36 17.38
CA MET A 1 0.26 -4.72 17.11
C MET A 1 -0.64 -3.83 17.94
N LEU A 2 -1.54 -3.10 17.29
CA LEU A 2 -2.59 -2.34 17.98
C LEU A 2 -3.58 -3.33 18.60
N ASN A 3 -3.95 -3.13 19.86
CA ASN A 3 -4.87 -4.02 20.58
C ASN A 3 -5.96 -3.22 21.30
N GLY A 4 -7.12 -3.84 21.50
CA GLY A 4 -8.21 -3.29 22.32
C GLY A 4 -8.89 -2.07 21.70
N LYS A 5 -9.15 -1.04 22.51
CA LYS A 5 -9.89 0.16 22.10
C LYS A 5 -9.23 0.93 20.95
N LYS A 6 -7.89 1.03 20.96
CA LYS A 6 -7.13 1.73 19.90
C LYS A 6 -7.31 1.05 18.54
N TRP A 7 -7.27 -0.28 18.49
CA TRP A 7 -7.54 -1.03 17.26
C TRP A 7 -8.96 -0.80 16.74
N PHE A 8 -9.96 -0.87 17.62
CA PHE A 8 -11.35 -0.67 17.24
C PHE A 8 -11.59 0.73 16.64
N GLN A 9 -10.97 1.76 17.22
CA GLN A 9 -11.06 3.13 16.71
C GLN A 9 -10.42 3.30 15.35
N HIS A 10 -9.22 2.74 15.16
CA HIS A 10 -8.54 2.79 13.87
C HIS A 10 -9.38 2.08 12.80
N GLN A 11 -9.93 0.90 13.08
CA GLN A 11 -10.81 0.20 12.13
C GLN A 11 -12.09 0.99 11.81
N TRP A 12 -12.74 1.55 12.82
CA TRP A 12 -13.98 2.30 12.62
C TRP A 12 -13.75 3.56 11.80
N MET A 13 -12.63 4.25 12.05
CA MET A 13 -12.19 5.42 11.30
C MET A 13 -11.89 5.11 9.84
N LEU A 14 -11.28 3.95 9.54
CA LEU A 14 -10.86 3.57 8.20
C LEU A 14 -11.97 2.94 7.36
N THR A 15 -13.03 2.41 7.97
CA THR A 15 -14.14 1.74 7.27
C THR A 15 -14.74 2.59 6.13
N PRO A 16 -14.95 3.91 6.27
CA PRO A 16 -15.47 4.75 5.19
C PRO A 16 -14.55 4.84 3.96
N ALA A 17 -13.25 4.58 4.10
CA ALA A 17 -12.30 4.62 2.97
C ALA A 17 -12.58 3.52 1.92
N PHE A 18 -13.37 2.51 2.27
CA PHE A 18 -13.65 1.33 1.46
C PHE A 18 -15.04 1.32 0.83
N TYR A 19 -15.77 2.44 0.87
CA TYR A 19 -17.03 2.54 0.13
C TYR A 19 -16.78 2.45 -1.38
N TYR A 20 -17.65 1.70 -2.06
CA TYR A 20 -17.56 1.43 -3.50
C TYR A 20 -17.42 2.69 -4.36
N ASP A 21 -18.07 3.80 -3.95
CA ASP A 21 -18.04 5.09 -4.65
C ASP A 21 -16.64 5.74 -4.71
N ILE A 22 -15.65 5.23 -3.96
CA ILE A 22 -14.26 5.72 -3.92
C ILE A 22 -13.38 4.99 -4.95
N LEU A 23 -13.78 3.79 -5.38
CA LEU A 23 -13.00 2.97 -6.31
C LEU A 23 -13.08 3.55 -7.72
N LYS A 24 -11.92 3.86 -8.30
CA LYS A 24 -11.81 4.34 -9.69
C LYS A 24 -11.60 3.17 -10.65
N PRO A 25 -12.20 3.19 -11.86
CA PRO A 25 -11.92 2.19 -12.88
C PRO A 25 -10.43 2.21 -13.28
N TYR A 26 -9.88 1.02 -13.56
CA TYR A 26 -8.49 0.83 -13.94
C TYR A 26 -8.41 0.20 -15.34
N ASP A 27 -8.10 1.01 -16.35
CA ASP A 27 -8.24 0.62 -17.76
C ASP A 27 -6.90 0.22 -18.44
N LYS A 28 -5.81 0.04 -17.68
CA LYS A 28 -4.46 -0.20 -18.25
C LYS A 28 -4.23 -1.61 -18.82
N TRP A 29 -5.13 -2.57 -18.57
CA TRP A 29 -4.96 -3.95 -19.05
C TRP A 29 -5.12 -4.10 -20.55
N GLU A 30 -5.92 -3.24 -21.20
CA GLU A 30 -6.18 -3.32 -22.64
C GLU A 30 -4.91 -3.15 -23.48
N GLN A 31 -3.91 -2.44 -22.96
CA GLN A 31 -2.63 -2.21 -23.66
C GLN A 31 -1.69 -3.43 -23.66
N LEU A 32 -1.96 -4.43 -22.82
CA LEU A 32 -1.14 -5.65 -22.70
C LEU A 32 -1.68 -6.82 -23.54
N VAL A 33 -2.90 -6.69 -24.10
CA VAL A 33 -3.59 -7.77 -24.82
C VAL A 33 -3.07 -7.98 -26.24
N ASP A 34 -2.40 -6.99 -26.83
CA ASP A 34 -1.92 -7.04 -28.23
C ASP A 34 -0.63 -7.88 -28.44
N GLN A 35 -0.10 -8.54 -27.41
CA GLN A 35 1.13 -9.33 -27.52
C GLN A 35 0.82 -10.83 -27.59
N ASP A 36 1.03 -11.41 -28.78
CA ASP A 36 0.80 -12.85 -29.08
C ASP A 36 1.92 -13.77 -28.52
N CYS A 37 2.53 -13.39 -27.39
CA CYS A 37 3.69 -14.03 -26.78
C CYS A 37 3.35 -14.42 -25.32
N PRO A 38 3.87 -15.55 -24.80
CA PRO A 38 3.73 -15.88 -23.38
C PRO A 38 4.27 -14.73 -22.50
N LEU A 39 3.37 -14.05 -21.81
CA LEU A 39 3.68 -12.92 -20.94
C LEU A 39 3.85 -13.39 -19.49
N GLU A 40 4.96 -12.99 -18.85
CA GLU A 40 5.12 -13.14 -17.40
C GLU A 40 4.19 -12.15 -16.70
N ILE A 41 3.11 -12.65 -16.11
CA ILE A 41 2.04 -11.81 -15.57
C ILE A 41 2.29 -11.34 -14.13
N ASN A 42 3.16 -11.97 -13.34
CA ASN A 42 3.28 -11.63 -11.91
C ASN A 42 3.72 -10.18 -11.72
N GLN A 43 4.73 -9.71 -12.44
CA GLN A 43 5.15 -8.31 -12.28
C GLN A 43 4.00 -7.34 -12.56
N HIS A 44 3.19 -7.60 -13.59
CA HIS A 44 2.05 -6.75 -13.94
C HIS A 44 0.93 -6.84 -12.90
N ILE A 45 0.66 -8.04 -12.38
CA ILE A 45 -0.38 -8.31 -11.39
C ILE A 45 -0.06 -7.70 -10.04
N PHE A 46 1.21 -7.65 -9.62
CA PHE A 46 1.59 -7.04 -8.34
C PHE A 46 1.69 -5.51 -8.43
N LEU A 47 2.06 -4.96 -9.58
CA LEU A 47 2.11 -3.50 -9.79
C LEU A 47 0.73 -2.84 -9.89
N MET A 48 -0.29 -3.57 -10.35
CA MET A 48 -1.61 -3.02 -10.61
C MET A 48 -2.40 -2.68 -9.33
N PRO A 49 -2.56 -3.57 -8.34
CA PRO A 49 -3.15 -3.24 -7.04
C PRO A 49 -2.40 -2.10 -6.34
N MET A 50 -1.07 -2.08 -6.45
CA MET A 50 -0.26 -0.98 -5.93
C MET A 50 -0.63 0.36 -6.59
N GLU A 51 -0.77 0.41 -7.93
CA GLU A 51 -1.26 1.59 -8.65
C GLU A 51 -2.65 2.02 -8.23
N ILE A 52 -3.58 1.07 -8.06
CA ILE A 52 -4.96 1.34 -7.66
C ILE A 52 -4.99 1.94 -6.25
N ILE A 53 -4.24 1.36 -5.31
CA ILE A 53 -4.14 1.87 -3.94
C ILE A 53 -3.58 3.28 -3.95
N ILE A 54 -2.45 3.54 -4.64
CA ILE A 54 -1.85 4.87 -4.71
C ILE A 54 -2.82 5.92 -5.29
N LYS A 55 -3.58 5.57 -6.34
CA LYS A 55 -4.53 6.49 -6.98
C LYS A 55 -5.82 6.71 -6.16
N CYS A 56 -6.33 5.68 -5.51
CA CYS A 56 -7.62 5.72 -4.81
C CYS A 56 -7.47 6.16 -3.34
N ALA A 57 -6.41 5.70 -2.68
CA ALA A 57 -6.19 5.95 -1.26
C ALA A 57 -5.41 7.24 -1.01
N PHE A 58 -4.50 7.63 -1.91
CA PHE A 58 -3.61 8.79 -1.71
C PHE A 58 -3.93 9.99 -2.62
N SER A 59 -5.01 9.91 -3.40
CA SER A 59 -5.39 10.90 -4.42
C SER A 59 -4.27 11.23 -5.42
N TYR A 60 -3.29 10.34 -5.59
CA TYR A 60 -2.14 10.60 -6.46
C TYR A 60 -2.54 10.49 -7.93
N GLN A 61 -2.19 11.50 -8.73
CA GLN A 61 -2.57 11.57 -10.15
C GLN A 61 -1.47 11.08 -11.12
N GLY A 62 -0.27 10.78 -10.63
CA GLY A 62 0.83 10.28 -11.46
C GLY A 62 0.74 8.78 -11.77
N SER A 63 1.57 8.33 -12.71
CA SER A 63 1.72 6.90 -13.03
C SER A 63 2.87 6.29 -12.25
N VAL A 64 2.56 5.38 -11.32
CA VAL A 64 3.51 4.62 -10.50
C VAL A 64 4.51 3.83 -11.36
N GLN A 65 4.08 3.29 -12.50
CA GLN A 65 4.98 2.58 -13.44
C GLN A 65 6.11 3.43 -14.03
N LEU A 66 5.94 4.76 -14.15
CA LEU A 66 6.94 5.66 -14.75
C LEU A 66 7.79 6.38 -13.70
N ASP A 67 7.38 6.36 -12.43
CA ASP A 67 8.09 7.04 -11.36
C ASP A 67 9.07 6.06 -10.68
N GLY A 68 10.37 6.35 -10.81
CA GLY A 68 11.45 5.53 -10.28
C GLY A 68 11.38 5.32 -8.76
N ASN A 69 10.74 6.24 -8.04
CA ASN A 69 10.57 6.15 -6.59
C ASN A 69 9.61 5.04 -6.17
N PHE A 70 8.58 4.74 -6.97
CA PHE A 70 7.67 3.65 -6.65
C PHE A 70 8.26 2.29 -7.00
N ARG A 71 9.15 2.22 -7.99
CA ARG A 71 9.90 1.00 -8.29
C ARG A 71 10.86 0.64 -7.16
N SER A 72 11.58 1.63 -6.61
CA SER A 72 12.42 1.40 -5.44
C SER A 72 11.61 1.02 -4.20
N TYR A 73 10.44 1.65 -4.01
CA TYR A 73 9.50 1.29 -2.93
C TYR A 73 8.99 -0.14 -3.05
N SER A 74 8.48 -0.55 -4.22
CA SER A 74 8.00 -1.91 -4.47
C SER A 74 9.09 -2.95 -4.24
N LYS A 75 10.32 -2.66 -4.69
CA LYS A 75 11.47 -3.51 -4.41
C LYS A 75 11.78 -3.60 -2.90
N ALA A 76 11.78 -2.46 -2.20
CA ALA A 76 12.04 -2.42 -0.77
C ALA A 76 11.01 -3.21 0.03
N ILE A 77 9.73 -3.17 -0.37
CA ILE A 77 8.68 -4.02 0.20
C ILE A 77 9.00 -5.49 -0.04
N GLY A 78 9.27 -5.90 -1.28
CA GLY A 78 9.59 -7.29 -1.58
C GLY A 78 10.78 -7.82 -0.77
N ASP A 79 11.83 -7.00 -0.64
CA ASP A 79 13.00 -7.30 0.19
C ASP A 79 12.61 -7.44 1.67
N MET A 80 11.76 -6.55 2.20
CA MET A 80 11.25 -6.64 3.58
C MET A 80 10.43 -7.91 3.81
N THR A 81 9.49 -8.25 2.93
CA THR A 81 8.65 -9.45 3.02
C THR A 81 9.51 -10.70 3.07
N HIS A 82 10.49 -10.81 2.16
CA HIS A 82 11.42 -11.93 2.12
C HIS A 82 12.24 -12.04 3.41
N LEU A 83 12.74 -10.92 3.94
CA LEU A 83 13.53 -10.89 5.17
C LEU A 83 12.70 -11.22 6.42
N VAL A 84 11.46 -10.74 6.50
CA VAL A 84 10.53 -11.08 7.59
C VAL A 84 10.18 -12.56 7.56
N TYR A 85 9.90 -13.11 6.38
CA TYR A 85 9.65 -14.53 6.20
C TYR A 85 10.87 -15.37 6.61
N SER A 86 12.06 -15.01 6.11
CA SER A 86 13.33 -15.63 6.49
C SER A 86 13.56 -15.59 8.01
N ARG A 87 13.26 -14.46 8.64
CA ARG A 87 13.36 -14.33 10.10
C ARG A 87 12.39 -15.24 10.85
N GLY A 88 11.17 -15.42 10.32
CA GLY A 88 10.15 -16.29 10.89
C GLY A 88 10.56 -17.77 10.92
N ILE A 89 11.25 -18.23 9.87
CA ILE A 89 11.71 -19.62 9.75
C ILE A 89 13.05 -19.90 10.47
N HIS A 90 13.90 -18.89 10.64
CA HIS A 90 15.22 -19.05 11.27
C HIS A 90 15.19 -18.74 12.77
N GLY A 91 15.25 -19.78 13.61
CA GLY A 91 15.23 -19.64 15.08
C GLY A 91 16.31 -18.71 15.67
N PHE A 92 17.50 -18.65 15.05
CA PHE A 92 18.58 -17.75 15.52
C PHE A 92 18.28 -16.26 15.30
N HIS A 93 17.46 -15.93 14.30
CA HIS A 93 17.06 -14.55 13.98
C HIS A 93 15.87 -14.05 14.81
N GLN A 94 15.33 -14.86 15.72
CA GLN A 94 14.27 -14.45 16.64
C GLN A 94 14.75 -13.37 17.62
N SER A 95 16.00 -13.47 18.07
CA SER A 95 16.61 -12.43 18.92
C SER A 95 16.84 -11.13 18.14
N ASN A 96 16.21 -10.05 18.59
CA ASN A 96 16.35 -8.70 18.01
C ASN A 96 17.82 -8.25 17.94
N ILE A 97 18.62 -8.53 18.98
CA ILE A 97 20.02 -8.09 19.04
C ILE A 97 20.84 -8.80 17.96
N ILE A 98 20.69 -10.13 17.86
CA ILE A 98 21.43 -10.94 16.89
C ILE A 98 21.02 -10.54 15.46
N TYR A 99 19.72 -10.36 15.23
CA TYR A 99 19.21 -9.97 13.93
C TYR A 99 19.69 -8.59 13.51
N ASN A 100 19.65 -7.58 14.39
CA ASN A 100 20.10 -6.22 14.06
C ASN A 100 21.61 -6.16 13.73
N LEU A 101 22.41 -7.08 14.27
CA LEU A 101 23.83 -7.20 13.97
C LEU A 101 24.13 -8.06 12.73
N SER A 102 23.15 -8.79 12.19
CA SER A 102 23.32 -9.63 10.99
C SER A 102 23.29 -8.79 9.71
N SER A 103 23.71 -9.40 8.60
CA SER A 103 23.52 -8.81 7.26
C SER A 103 22.04 -8.56 6.97
N ASP A 104 21.19 -9.47 7.41
CA ASP A 104 19.76 -9.49 7.12
C ASP A 104 19.05 -8.37 7.86
N GLY A 105 19.37 -8.14 9.14
CA GLY A 105 18.82 -7.00 9.88
C GLY A 105 19.29 -5.65 9.32
N ARG A 106 20.55 -5.53 8.87
CA ARG A 106 21.02 -4.32 8.19
C ARG A 106 20.33 -4.09 6.84
N SER A 107 20.06 -5.14 6.08
CA SER A 107 19.30 -5.05 4.83
C SER A 107 17.84 -4.68 5.09
N PHE A 108 17.22 -5.27 6.12
CA PHE A 108 15.86 -4.95 6.56
C PHE A 108 15.76 -3.48 6.95
N HIS A 109 16.69 -2.97 7.75
CA HIS A 109 16.69 -1.57 8.17
C HIS A 109 16.85 -0.60 6.98
N ARG A 110 17.69 -0.93 5.99
CA ARG A 110 17.82 -0.14 4.76
C ARG A 110 16.53 -0.15 3.94
N ALA A 111 15.87 -1.29 3.83
CA ALA A 111 14.59 -1.39 3.12
C ALA A 111 13.49 -0.59 3.85
N CYS A 112 13.43 -0.66 5.19
CA CYS A 112 12.54 0.20 5.98
C CYS A 112 12.80 1.69 5.74
N GLN A 113 14.07 2.10 5.62
CA GLN A 113 14.40 3.49 5.35
C GLN A 113 13.87 3.96 3.99
N VAL A 114 14.01 3.16 2.93
CA VAL A 114 13.47 3.48 1.60
C VAL A 114 11.94 3.59 1.62
N THR A 115 11.27 2.69 2.34
CA THR A 115 9.82 2.76 2.53
C THR A 115 9.40 3.99 3.31
N HIS A 116 10.15 4.36 4.35
CA HIS A 116 9.90 5.57 5.11
C HIS A 116 10.15 6.84 4.28
N GLU A 117 11.13 6.87 3.38
CA GLU A 117 11.34 8.01 2.47
C GLU A 117 10.14 8.24 1.54
N HIS A 118 9.39 7.19 1.22
CA HIS A 118 8.19 7.27 0.40
C HIS A 118 6.97 7.90 1.11
N THR A 119 7.03 8.02 2.44
CA THR A 119 6.04 8.76 3.24
C THR A 119 6.05 10.28 2.96
N GLY A 120 6.99 10.77 2.13
CA GLY A 120 6.93 12.11 1.54
C GLY A 120 5.61 12.44 0.85
N MET A 121 4.84 11.44 0.40
CA MET A 121 3.48 11.64 -0.11
C MET A 121 2.54 12.29 0.92
N ILE A 122 2.68 11.97 2.22
CA ILE A 122 1.91 12.58 3.30
C ILE A 122 2.23 14.07 3.40
N SER A 123 3.52 14.42 3.41
CA SER A 123 3.99 15.80 3.43
C SER A 123 3.52 16.58 2.19
N MET A 124 3.57 15.97 1.01
CA MET A 124 3.04 16.58 -0.22
C MET A 124 1.53 16.82 -0.13
N ARG A 125 0.76 15.86 0.39
CA ARG A 125 -0.69 16.01 0.57
C ARG A 125 -1.03 17.10 1.58
N LYS A 126 -0.31 17.15 2.72
CA LYS A 126 -0.44 18.22 3.71
C LYS A 126 -0.18 19.60 3.09
N ALA A 127 0.85 19.73 2.25
CA ALA A 127 1.14 20.97 1.55
C ALA A 127 0.03 21.36 0.56
N GLN A 128 -0.55 20.40 -0.17
CA GLN A 128 -1.70 20.65 -1.05
C GLN A 128 -2.92 21.16 -0.28
N LEU A 129 -3.18 20.62 0.92
CA LEU A 129 -4.31 21.02 1.77
C LEU A 129 -4.14 22.40 2.42
N GLN A 130 -2.94 23.03 2.34
CA GLN A 130 -2.78 24.43 2.73
C GLN A 130 -3.47 25.40 1.76
N ASN A 131 -3.74 24.96 0.52
CA ASN A 131 -4.53 25.74 -0.42
C ASN A 131 -6.01 25.66 -0.05
N GLU A 132 -6.60 26.80 0.32
CA GLU A 132 -8.02 26.90 0.71
C GLU A 132 -8.96 26.34 -0.37
N GLY A 133 -8.63 26.49 -1.65
CA GLY A 133 -9.43 25.95 -2.75
C GLY A 133 -9.45 24.43 -2.80
N GLU A 134 -8.33 23.77 -2.49
CA GLU A 134 -8.26 22.30 -2.41
C GLU A 134 -8.89 21.78 -1.12
N LEU A 135 -8.68 22.47 0.00
CA LEU A 135 -9.32 22.14 1.27
C LEU A 135 -10.85 22.17 1.16
N GLU A 136 -11.41 23.19 0.52
CA GLU A 136 -12.85 23.29 0.28
C GLU A 136 -13.38 22.21 -0.67
N LYS A 137 -12.61 21.81 -1.68
CA LYS A 137 -12.99 20.66 -2.54
C LYS A 137 -13.07 19.37 -1.74
N VAL A 138 -12.07 19.12 -0.89
CA VAL A 138 -12.02 17.91 -0.06
C VAL A 138 -13.16 17.89 0.96
N ARG A 139 -13.45 19.03 1.62
CA ARG A 139 -14.60 19.16 2.53
C ARG A 139 -15.96 18.96 1.86
N LYS A 140 -16.07 19.28 0.57
CA LYS A 140 -17.29 19.06 -0.22
C LYS A 140 -17.43 17.63 -0.75
N LYS A 141 -16.39 16.81 -0.65
CA LYS A 141 -16.49 15.40 -1.05
C LYS A 141 -17.47 14.69 -0.10
N ARG A 142 -18.38 13.91 -0.68
CA ARG A 142 -19.29 13.04 0.07
C ARG A 142 -18.53 11.91 0.78
N TYR A 143 -17.44 11.44 0.17
CA TYR A 143 -16.56 10.41 0.72
C TYR A 143 -15.11 10.87 0.59
N LEU A 144 -14.36 10.74 1.67
CA LEU A 144 -12.95 11.08 1.73
C LEU A 144 -12.10 9.89 1.29
N ASP A 145 -10.97 10.18 0.66
CA ASP A 145 -9.98 9.16 0.29
C ASP A 145 -9.25 8.72 1.58
N PHE A 146 -8.63 7.54 1.60
CA PHE A 146 -7.99 6.96 2.79
C PHE A 146 -7.00 7.92 3.48
N LEU A 147 -6.10 8.56 2.74
CA LEU A 147 -5.14 9.51 3.29
C LEU A 147 -5.84 10.76 3.84
N ASP A 148 -6.89 11.25 3.18
CA ASP A 148 -7.66 12.39 3.68
C ASP A 148 -8.37 12.04 4.99
N ILE A 149 -8.93 10.82 5.10
CA ILE A 149 -9.52 10.31 6.35
C ILE A 149 -8.50 10.31 7.47
N LEU A 150 -7.30 9.78 7.24
CA LEU A 150 -6.21 9.77 8.21
C LEU A 150 -5.78 11.19 8.60
N LEU A 151 -5.71 12.12 7.66
CA LEU A 151 -5.30 13.51 7.92
C LEU A 151 -6.34 14.31 8.73
N PHE A 152 -7.63 14.03 8.54
CA PHE A 152 -8.72 14.67 9.31
C PHE A 152 -9.11 13.89 10.56
N ALA A 153 -8.52 12.72 10.78
CA ALA A 153 -8.76 11.91 11.96
C ALA A 153 -8.33 12.64 13.24
N GLN A 154 -9.18 12.51 14.27
CA GLN A 154 -8.86 12.93 15.63
C GLN A 154 -8.78 11.71 16.54
N THR A 155 -7.79 11.73 17.43
CA THR A 155 -7.61 10.77 18.52
C THR A 155 -8.62 11.02 19.64
N GLU A 156 -8.71 10.12 20.61
CA GLU A 156 -9.60 10.26 21.78
C GLU A 156 -9.40 11.58 22.54
N ASP A 157 -8.16 12.11 22.53
CA ASP A 157 -7.78 13.36 23.18
C ASP A 157 -8.12 14.61 22.35
N GLY A 158 -8.76 14.44 21.18
CA GLY A 158 -9.05 15.51 20.22
C GLY A 158 -7.83 15.97 19.40
N ASN A 159 -6.68 15.34 19.59
CA ASN A 159 -5.46 15.65 18.84
C ASN A 159 -5.44 14.94 17.48
N SER A 160 -4.82 15.55 16.47
CA SER A 160 -4.55 14.88 15.19
C SER A 160 -3.58 13.71 15.37
N LEU A 161 -3.64 12.73 14.47
CA LEU A 161 -2.62 11.67 14.40
C LEU A 161 -1.21 12.26 14.22
N SER A 162 -0.23 11.63 14.87
CA SER A 162 1.17 12.00 14.70
C SER A 162 1.66 11.64 13.30
N ASP A 163 2.72 12.29 12.82
CA ASP A 163 3.31 11.94 11.52
C ASP A 163 3.77 10.48 11.49
N GLU A 164 4.28 9.96 12.60
CA GLU A 164 4.72 8.56 12.72
C GLU A 164 3.54 7.58 12.65
N ASP A 165 2.42 7.87 13.33
CA ASP A 165 1.21 7.04 13.25
C ASP A 165 0.61 7.07 11.83
N LEU A 166 0.58 8.25 11.18
CA LEU A 166 0.12 8.40 9.80
C LEU A 166 0.97 7.57 8.85
N CYS A 167 2.29 7.68 8.94
CA CYS A 167 3.24 6.90 8.15
C CYS A 167 3.01 5.40 8.36
N THR A 168 2.84 4.97 9.61
CA THR A 168 2.65 3.56 9.96
C THR A 168 1.37 3.01 9.34
N GLU A 169 0.24 3.71 9.48
CA GLU A 169 -1.04 3.26 8.89
C GLU A 169 -0.98 3.23 7.36
N VAL A 170 -0.31 4.21 6.75
CA VAL A 170 -0.07 4.27 5.31
C VAL A 170 0.76 3.08 4.82
N ASP A 171 1.88 2.79 5.49
CA ASP A 171 2.76 1.68 5.12
C ASP A 171 2.08 0.32 5.29
N ILE A 172 1.32 0.13 6.37
CA ILE A 172 0.51 -1.08 6.59
C ILE A 172 -0.50 -1.23 5.47
N PHE A 173 -1.26 -0.18 5.15
CA PHE A 173 -2.30 -0.25 4.14
C PHE A 173 -1.75 -0.52 2.73
N MET A 174 -0.65 0.16 2.37
CA MET A 174 0.07 -0.08 1.12
C MET A 174 0.55 -1.53 1.03
N PHE A 175 1.16 -2.05 2.09
CA PHE A 175 1.69 -3.40 2.16
C PHE A 175 0.58 -4.46 2.04
N GLU A 176 -0.42 -4.41 2.93
CA GLU A 176 -1.44 -5.45 3.04
C GLU A 176 -2.33 -5.53 1.79
N GLY A 177 -2.65 -4.39 1.17
CA GLY A 177 -3.58 -4.34 0.05
C GLY A 177 -3.01 -4.89 -1.26
N HIS A 178 -1.74 -4.62 -1.59
CA HIS A 178 -1.20 -4.96 -2.91
C HIS A 178 -0.71 -6.42 -3.01
N ASP A 179 0.06 -6.90 -2.02
CA ASP A 179 0.71 -8.22 -2.07
C ASP A 179 -0.33 -9.37 -2.01
N THR A 180 -1.34 -9.23 -1.16
CA THR A 180 -2.41 -10.22 -0.99
C THR A 180 -3.31 -10.29 -2.23
N THR A 181 -3.72 -9.14 -2.75
CA THR A 181 -4.55 -9.04 -3.96
C THR A 181 -3.79 -9.53 -5.19
N GLY A 182 -2.52 -9.14 -5.34
CA GLY A 182 -1.66 -9.62 -6.43
C GLY A 182 -1.54 -11.15 -6.42
N SER A 183 -1.27 -11.73 -5.25
CA SER A 183 -1.22 -13.19 -5.09
C SER A 183 -2.55 -13.86 -5.45
N GLY A 184 -3.67 -13.30 -4.98
CA GLY A 184 -5.01 -13.82 -5.28
C GLY A 184 -5.34 -13.81 -6.77
N ILE A 185 -5.04 -12.70 -7.47
CA ILE A 185 -5.25 -12.56 -8.92
C ILE A 185 -4.36 -13.55 -9.69
N SER A 186 -3.09 -13.69 -9.31
CA SER A 186 -2.18 -14.67 -9.92
C SER A 186 -2.72 -16.11 -9.79
N TRP A 187 -3.24 -16.47 -8.61
CA TRP A 187 -3.87 -17.78 -8.40
C TRP A 187 -5.14 -17.96 -9.23
N ILE A 188 -5.99 -16.93 -9.32
CA ILE A 188 -7.19 -16.98 -10.15
C ILE A 188 -6.82 -17.26 -11.61
N PHE A 189 -5.87 -16.52 -12.18
CA PHE A 189 -5.45 -16.74 -13.56
C PHE A 189 -4.84 -18.13 -13.77
N TYR A 190 -4.02 -18.60 -12.82
CA TYR A 190 -3.47 -19.95 -12.87
C TYR A 190 -4.57 -21.03 -12.86
N VAL A 191 -5.57 -20.89 -11.99
CA VAL A 191 -6.69 -21.84 -11.89
C VAL A 191 -7.54 -21.81 -13.15
N LEU A 192 -7.88 -20.62 -13.67
CA LEU A 192 -8.64 -20.49 -14.92
C LEU A 192 -7.90 -21.11 -16.10
N ALA A 193 -6.59 -20.84 -16.24
CA ALA A 193 -5.77 -21.40 -17.33
C ALA A 193 -5.65 -22.94 -17.26
N THR A 194 -5.81 -23.53 -16.08
CA THR A 194 -5.73 -24.99 -15.87
C THR A 194 -7.09 -25.68 -15.90
N HIS A 195 -8.20 -24.93 -15.88
CA HIS A 195 -9.57 -25.44 -15.91
C HIS A 195 -10.42 -24.72 -16.98
N PRO A 196 -10.20 -25.00 -18.28
CA PRO A 196 -10.88 -24.31 -19.39
C PRO A 196 -12.41 -24.34 -19.32
N GLU A 197 -12.98 -25.38 -18.71
CA GLU A 197 -14.42 -25.55 -18.49
C GLU A 197 -15.04 -24.49 -17.56
N HIS A 198 -14.21 -23.86 -16.72
CA HIS A 198 -14.62 -22.75 -15.84
C HIS A 198 -14.23 -21.38 -16.41
N GLN A 199 -13.36 -21.35 -17.42
CA GLN A 199 -12.93 -20.12 -18.07
C GLN A 199 -13.89 -19.65 -19.18
N GLN A 200 -14.59 -20.60 -19.84
CA GLN A 200 -15.61 -20.32 -20.87
C GLN A 200 -16.88 -19.69 -20.31
#